data_AF-A0A261QNT5-F1
#
_entry.id   AF-A0A261QNT5-F1
#
_cell.length_a   1.000
_cell.length_b   1.000
_cell.length_c   1.000
_cell.angle_alpha   90.00
_cell.angle_beta   90.00
_cell.angle_gamma   90.00
#
_symmetry.space_group_name_H-M   'P 1'
#
loop_
_entity.id
_entity.type
_entity.pdbx_description
1 polymer ?
#
loop_
_entity_poly.entity_id
_entity_poly.type
_entity_poly.pdbx_seq_one_letter_code
_entity_poly.pdbx_strand_id
1 'polypeptide(L)' 'MEMSLLWAARSRQRFDELGNPNALFGIIQGGFYEDLRDVSVKRLVEIGFDGYAVGG' A
#
# COMPACT_ATOMS: atom_id res chain seq x y z
N MET A 1 10.31 5.21 -2.68
CA MET A 1 9.17 4.32 -2.99
C MET A 1 9.30 2.99 -2.25
N GLU A 2 10.45 2.30 -2.31
CA GLU A 2 10.66 1.01 -1.63
C GLU A 2 10.37 1.02 -0.12
N MET A 3 10.78 2.07 0.60
CA MET A 3 10.47 2.24 2.03
C MET A 3 8.96 2.29 2.30
N SER A 4 8.18 2.94 1.44
CA SER A 4 6.72 2.99 1.56
C SER A 4 6.09 1.62 1.37
N LEU A 5 6.61 0.79 0.47
CA LEU A 5 6.15 -0.59 0.29
C LEU A 5 6.51 -1.49 1.50
N LEU A 6 7.71 -1.34 2.05
CA LEU A 6 8.10 -2.04 3.28
C LEU A 6 7.18 -1.67 4.45
N TRP A 7 6.80 -0.40 4.56
CA TRP A 7 5.83 0.04 5.56
C TRP A 7 4.43 -0.48 5.27
N ALA A 8 3.99 -0.50 4.02
CA ALA A 8 2.69 -1.03 3.64
C ALA A 8 2.54 -2.51 4.04
N ALA A 9 3.55 -3.34 3.75
CA ALA A 9 3.55 -4.75 4.14
C ALA A 9 3.51 -4.95 5.66
N ARG A 10 4.32 -4.19 6.41
CA ARG A 10 4.32 -4.22 7.88
C ARG A 10 2.97 -3.80 8.47
N SER A 11 2.35 -2.77 7.89
CA SER A 11 1.03 -2.29 8.32
C SER A 11 -0.06 -3.32 8.05
N ARG A 12 -0.06 -3.96 6.86
CA ARG A 12 -1.00 -5.03 6.51
C ARG A 12 -0.88 -6.20 7.49
N GLN A 13 0.33 -6.71 7.69
CA GLN A 13 0.58 -7.80 8.62
C GLN A 13 0.06 -7.47 10.02
N ARG A 14 0.42 -6.29 10.55
CA ARG A 14 0.02 -5.91 11.90
C ARG A 14 -1.49 -5.74 12.03
N PHE A 15 -2.15 -5.25 10.99
CA PHE A 15 -3.59 -5.11 10.96
C PHE A 15 -4.29 -6.47 11.05
N ASP A 16 -3.79 -7.45 10.30
CA ASP A 16 -4.35 -8.81 10.27
C ASP A 16 -4.17 -9.52 11.63
N GLU A 17 -2.99 -9.39 12.24
CA GLU A 17 -2.71 -9.92 13.59
C GLU A 17 -3.65 -9.37 14.66
N LEU A 18 -4.10 -8.12 14.51
CA LEU A 18 -5.02 -7.48 15.45
C LEU A 18 -6.48 -7.90 15.25
N GLY A 19 -6.80 -8.61 14.15
CA GLY A 19 -8.19 -8.98 13.81
C GLY A 19 -9.11 -7.76 13.69
N ASN A 20 -8.57 -6.64 13.23
CA ASN A 20 -9.29 -5.36 13.21
C ASN A 20 -10.44 -5.40 12.18
N PRO A 21 -11.69 -5.06 12.57
CA PRO A 21 -12.84 -5.11 11.67
C PRO A 21 -12.94 -3.92 10.70
N ASN A 22 -12.08 -2.92 10.83
CA ASN A 22 -12.07 -1.76 9.95
C ASN A 22 -11.50 -2.12 8.56
N ALA A 23 -11.60 -1.20 7.60
CA ALA A 23 -10.90 -1.32 6.32
C ALA A 23 -9.49 -0.72 6.42
N LEU A 24 -8.53 -1.32 5.71
CA LEU A 24 -7.17 -0.80 5.57
C LEU A 24 -6.89 -0.46 4.10
N PHE A 25 -6.42 0.77 3.86
CA PHE A 25 -6.14 1.27 2.53
C PHE A 25 -4.64 1.30 2.24
N GLY A 26 -4.25 0.83 1.07
CA GLY A 26 -2.90 1.02 0.52
C GLY A 26 -2.78 2.41 -0.11
N ILE A 27 -1.61 3.06 0.01
CA ILE A 27 -1.38 4.39 -0.55
C ILE A 27 -0.36 4.30 -1.68
N ILE A 28 -0.83 4.52 -2.90
CA ILE A 28 0.00 4.59 -4.10
C ILE A 28 0.86 5.84 -4.02
N GLN A 29 2.18 5.66 -4.18
CA GLN A 29 3.18 6.73 -4.21
C GLN A 29 3.87 6.75 -5.57
N GLY A 30 4.64 7.81 -5.85
CA GLY A 30 5.38 7.92 -7.11
C GLY A 30 5.57 9.35 -7.61
N GLY A 31 4.97 10.34 -6.95
CA GLY A 31 5.06 11.73 -7.39
C GLY A 31 4.46 11.90 -8.79
N PHE A 32 5.17 12.61 -9.67
CA PHE A 32 4.77 12.80 -11.06
C PHE A 32 5.25 11.71 -12.02
N TYR A 33 5.97 10.70 -11.52
CA TYR A 33 6.59 9.65 -12.33
C TYR A 33 5.63 8.45 -12.49
N GLU A 34 5.13 8.26 -13.71
CA GLU A 34 4.16 7.21 -14.05
C GLU A 34 4.70 5.80 -13.80
N ASP A 35 5.95 5.54 -14.19
CA ASP A 35 6.63 4.27 -13.95
C ASP A 35 6.72 3.91 -12.47
N LEU A 36 7.00 4.89 -11.60
CA LEU A 36 7.01 4.68 -10.16
C LEU A 36 5.61 4.44 -9.60
N ARG A 37 4.57 5.06 -10.16
CA ARG A 37 3.17 4.80 -9.79
C ARG A 37 2.75 3.39 -10.20
N ASP A 38 3.14 2.94 -11.38
CA ASP A 38 2.88 1.57 -11.85
C ASP A 38 3.50 0.52 -10.94
N VAL A 39 4.77 0.73 -10.57
CA VAL A 39 5.44 -0.16 -9.60
C VAL A 39 4.72 -0.11 -8.26
N SER A 40 4.35 1.07 -7.77
CA SER A 40 3.64 1.20 -6.49
C SER A 40 2.29 0.48 -6.51
N VAL A 41 1.49 0.62 -7.56
CA VAL A 41 0.18 -0.06 -7.70
C VAL A 41 0.36 -1.57 -7.71
N LYS A 42 1.22 -2.10 -8.58
CA LYS A 42 1.44 -3.55 -8.70
C LYS A 42 1.81 -4.17 -7.36
N ARG A 43 2.73 -3.55 -6.63
CA ARG A 43 3.21 -4.03 -5.33
C ARG A 43 2.18 -3.92 -4.22
N LEU A 44 1.35 -2.87 -4.21
CA LEU A 44 0.27 -2.75 -3.23
C LEU A 44 -0.85 -3.76 -3.49
N VAL A 45 -1.15 -4.05 -4.76
CA VAL A 45 -2.11 -5.09 -5.14
C VAL A 45 -1.61 -6.48 -4.75
N GLU A 46 -0.31 -6.76 -4.90
CA GLU A 46 0.31 -8.00 -4.40
C GLU A 46 0.17 -8.17 -2.88
N ILE A 47 0.25 -7.09 -2.10
CA ILE A 47 0.07 -7.12 -0.64
C ILE A 47 -1.39 -7.33 -0.25
N GLY A 48 -2.32 -6.71 -0.98
CA GLY A 48 -3.76 -6.83 -0.75
C GLY A 48 -4.28 -5.84 0.30
N PHE A 49 -5.09 -4.89 -0.14
CA PHE A 49 -5.78 -3.91 0.69
C PHE A 49 -7.27 -3.83 0.33
N ASP A 50 -8.06 -3.33 1.26
CA ASP A 50 -9.51 -3.17 1.09
C ASP A 50 -9.86 -2.01 0.13
N GLY A 51 -8.91 -1.09 -0.04
CA GLY A 51 -8.98 0.00 -0.99
C GLY A 51 -7.60 0.60 -1.28
N TYR A 52 -7.53 1.43 -2.33
CA TYR A 52 -6.29 2.05 -2.76
C TYR A 52 -6.49 3.56 -2.90
N ALA A 53 -5.69 4.32 -2.18
CA ALA A 53 -5.65 5.77 -2.24
C ALA A 53 -4.46 6.23 -3.10
N VAL A 54 -4.60 7.39 -3.72
CA VAL A 54 -3.52 8.07 -4.44
C VAL A 54 -2.93 9.14 -3.54
N GLY A 55 -1.66 8.99 -3.15
CA GLY A 55 -0.94 9.94 -2.30
C GLY A 55 0.24 10.59 -3.02
N GLY A 56 0.40 11.90 -2.80
CA GLY A 56 1.43 12.72 -3.47
C GLY A 56 1.33 12.65 -4.99
#